data_AF-A0A2V9JPR8-F1
#
_entry.id   AF-A0A2V9JPR8-F1
#
_cell.length_a   1.000
_cell.length_b   1.000
_cell.length_c   1.000
_cell.angle_alpha   90.00
_cell.angle_beta   90.00
_cell.angle_gamma   90.00
#
_symmetry.space_group_name_H-M   'P 1'
#
loop_
_entity.id
_entity.type
_entity.pdbx_description
1 polymer ?
#
loop_
_entity_poly.entity_id
_entity_poly.type
_entity_poly.pdbx_seq_one_letter_code
_entity_poly.pdbx_strand_id
1 'polypeptide(L)' 'MALCPECEAIIDIGDELEEGQTLDCPECGVELEVVNTNPVELDSVVDEEEEEEAL' A
#
# COMPACT_ATOMS: atom_id res chain seq x y z
N MET A 1 10.21 5.98 5.01
CA MET A 1 10.05 6.17 3.55
C MET A 1 9.87 4.81 2.89
N ALA A 2 8.79 4.61 2.15
CA ALA A 2 8.70 3.52 1.18
C ALA A 2 8.11 4.03 -0.13
N LEU A 3 8.13 3.16 -1.14
CA LEU A 3 7.64 3.46 -2.47
C LEU A 3 6.24 2.88 -2.61
N CYS A 4 5.33 3.67 -3.16
CA CYS A 4 4.03 3.17 -3.59
C CYS A 4 4.23 2.13 -4.70
N PRO A 5 3.70 0.91 -4.59
CA PRO A 5 3.81 -0.10 -5.64
C PRO A 5 3.07 0.28 -6.93
N GLU A 6 2.05 1.14 -6.84
CA GLU A 6 1.19 1.53 -7.97
C GLU A 6 1.72 2.72 -8.77
N CYS A 7 2.16 3.78 -8.08
CA CYS A 7 2.57 5.04 -8.73
C CYS A 7 4.05 5.38 -8.52
N GLU A 8 4.80 4.51 -7.84
CA GLU A 8 6.22 4.70 -7.53
C GLU A 8 6.52 5.99 -6.74
N ALA A 9 5.50 6.58 -6.12
CA ALA A 9 5.64 7.76 -5.28
C ALA A 9 6.38 7.43 -3.98
N ILE A 10 7.17 8.38 -3.49
CA ILE A 10 7.84 8.27 -2.19
C ILE A 10 6.83 8.67 -1.11
N ILE A 11 6.43 7.72 -0.29
CA ILE A 11 5.54 7.93 0.85
C ILE A 11 6.39 8.06 2.11
N ASP A 12 6.20 9.16 2.85
CA ASP A 12 6.81 9.38 4.16
C ASP A 12 6.03 8.65 5.25
N ILE A 13 6.30 7.36 5.31
CA ILE A 13 5.87 6.47 6.38
C ILE A 13 6.96 6.46 7.43
N GLY A 14 6.59 6.92 8.63
CA GLY A 14 7.49 7.09 9.77
C GLY A 14 8.02 5.77 10.32
N ASP A 15 8.77 5.85 11.42
CA ASP A 15 9.40 4.68 12.05
C ASP A 15 8.42 3.73 12.78
N GLU A 16 7.13 4.11 12.88
CA GLU A 16 6.08 3.37 13.58
C GLU A 16 5.10 2.71 12.59
N LEU A 17 5.64 1.96 11.62
CA LEU A 17 4.83 1.07 10.79
C LEU A 17 4.63 -0.28 11.47
N GLU A 18 3.42 -0.81 11.38
CA GLU A 18 3.05 -2.14 11.87
C GLU A 18 2.60 -3.00 10.69
N GLU A 19 2.99 -4.27 10.67
CA GLU A 19 2.50 -5.23 9.68
C GLU A 19 0.97 -5.38 9.81
N GLY A 20 0.25 -5.32 8.69
CA GLY A 20 -1.20 -5.29 8.62
C GLY A 20 -1.84 -3.91 8.79
N GLN A 21 -1.03 -2.84 8.85
CA GLN A 21 -1.55 -1.47 8.83
C GLN A 21 -1.94 -1.07 7.41
N THR A 22 -3.14 -0.50 7.22
CA THR A 22 -3.56 0.10 5.96
C THR A 22 -3.38 1.62 5.97
N LEU A 23 -2.96 2.18 4.83
CA LEU A 23 -2.76 3.60 4.60
C LEU A 23 -3.10 3.98 3.16
N ASP A 24 -3.63 5.18 2.97
CA ASP A 24 -3.89 5.71 1.63
C ASP A 24 -2.65 6.40 1.05
N CYS A 25 -2.36 6.12 -0.23
CA CYS A 25 -1.32 6.87 -0.93
C CYS A 25 -1.78 8.32 -1.18
N PRO A 26 -1.05 9.35 -0.71
CA PRO A 26 -1.44 10.75 -0.93
C PRO A 26 -1.32 11.21 -2.39
N GLU A 27 -0.61 10.46 -3.24
CA GLU A 27 -0.37 10.81 -4.64
C GLU A 27 -1.42 10.20 -5.59
N CYS A 28 -1.66 8.89 -5.50
CA CYS A 28 -2.64 8.20 -6.34
C CYS A 28 -3.99 7.93 -5.67
N GLY A 29 -4.06 7.99 -4.33
CA GLY A 29 -5.29 7.71 -3.58
C GLY A 29 -5.65 6.24 -3.45
N VAL A 30 -4.74 5.32 -3.78
CA VAL A 30 -4.95 3.88 -3.58
C VAL A 30 -4.77 3.50 -2.10
N GLU A 31 -5.54 2.53 -1.63
CA GLU A 31 -5.35 1.94 -0.31
C GLU A 31 -4.19 0.93 -0.36
N LEU A 32 -3.23 1.07 0.55
CA LEU A 32 -2.03 0.25 0.65
C LEU A 32 -1.96 -0.43 2.02
N GLU A 33 -1.59 -1.70 2.06
CA GLU A 33 -1.33 -2.45 3.29
C GLU A 33 0.16 -2.67 3.50
N VAL A 34 0.62 -2.51 4.75
CA VAL A 34 1.99 -2.81 5.16
C VAL A 34 2.14 -4.32 5.34
N VAL A 35 2.78 -4.98 4.38
CA VAL A 35 3.06 -6.43 4.44
C VAL A 35 4.42 -6.75 5.06
N ASN A 36 5.33 -5.77 5.10
CA ASN A 36 6.60 -5.90 5.79
C ASN A 36 7.09 -4.55 6.32
N THR A 37 7.81 -4.56 7.44
CA THR A 37 8.36 -3.33 8.05
C THR A 37 9.88 -3.27 8.01
N ASN A 38 10.57 -4.35 7.61
CA ASN A 38 12.01 -4.42 7.67
C ASN A 38 12.61 -5.41 6.64
N PRO A 39 12.73 -5.03 5.36
CA PRO A 39 12.49 -3.71 4.77
C PRO A 39 11.01 -3.37 4.61
N VAL A 40 10.66 -2.09 4.58
CA VAL A 40 9.26 -1.69 4.43
C VAL A 40 8.74 -2.08 3.05
N GLU A 41 7.74 -2.93 3.01
CA GLU A 41 7.02 -3.35 1.81
C GLU A 41 5.54 -3.02 1.96
N LEU A 42 4.98 -2.46 0.89
CA LEU A 42 3.58 -2.09 0.77
C LEU A 42 2.95 -2.92 -0.34
N ASP A 43 1.73 -3.38 -0.11
CA ASP A 43 0.90 -4.03 -1.11
C ASP A 43 -0.34 -3.20 -1.38
N SER A 44 -0.85 -3.21 -2.61
CA SER A 44 -2.11 -2.53 -2.93
C SER A 44 -3.27 -3.36 -2.43
N VAL A 45 -4.13 -2.79 -1.60
CA VAL A 45 -5.40 -3.41 -1.26
C VAL A 45 -6.27 -3.30 -2.50
N VAL A 46 -6.31 -4.37 -3.29
CA VAL A 46 -7.27 -4.50 -4.37
C VAL A 46 -8.62 -4.68 -3.67
N ASP A 47 -9.50 -3.70 -3.76
CA ASP A 47 -10.91 -3.89 -3.42
C ASP A 47 -11.37 -5.06 -4.28
N GLU A 48 -11.59 -6.23 -3.66
CA GLU A 48 -12.02 -7.46 -4.31
C GLU A 48 -13.37 -7.29 -5.08
N GLU A 49 -13.97 -6.10 -5.05
CA GLU A 49 -15.14 -5.73 -5.85
C GLU A 49 -14.85 -5.50 -7.35
N GLU A 50 -13.59 -5.38 -7.79
CA GLU A 50 -13.25 -5.25 -9.24
C GLU A 50 -12.66 -6.52 -9.89
N GLU A 51 -12.46 -7.62 -9.16
CA GLU A 51 -11.98 -8.91 -9.73
C GLU A 51 -13.08 -9.95 -10.01
N GLU A 52 -14.36 -9.63 -9.80
CA GLU A 52 -15.50 -10.55 -10.09
C GLU A 52 -16.03 -10.47 -11.54
N GLU A 53 -15.48 -9.62 -12.43
CA GLU A 53 -15.93 -9.51 -13.84
C GLU A 53 -15.02 -10.21 -14.88
N ALA A 54 -14.10 -11.09 -14.47
CA ALA A 54 -13.15 -11.74 -15.39
C ALA A 54 -13.06 -13.29 -15.33
N LEU A 55 -14.16 -14.02 -15.00
CA LEU A 55 -14.18 -15.49 -15.10
C LEU A 55 -15.49 -16.09 -15.64
#